data_AF-A0A7S0DIQ4-F1
#
_entry.id   AF-A0A7S0DIQ4-F1
#
_cell.length_a   1.000
_cell.length_b   1.000
_cell.length_c   1.000
_cell.angle_alpha   90.00
_cell.angle_beta   90.00
_cell.angle_gamma   90.00
#
_symmetry.space_group_name_H-M   'P 1'
#
loop_
_entity.id
_entity.type
_entity.pdbx_description
1 polymer ?
#
loop_
_entity_poly.entity_id
_entity_poly.type
_entity_poly.pdbx_seq_one_letter_code
_entity_poly.pdbx_strand_id
1 'polypeptide(L)'
;LRRFYFFTSDMNFINSLHFDKSDEDYRGRAWLRHLLNASRFYITMKLIATQRDLIENWYDEESVFDDLDICMRLIDCLSPLNTLSFQLVLQEPVVYRISLRQRKIHVGPRESKNQPVQPKSPLAQARSAMKGNKQSPRLYEPPAPTSPPP
;
A
#
# COMPACT_ATOMS: atom_id res chain seq x y z
N LEU A 1 2.27 -0.09 -18.57
CA LEU A 1 0.90 0.48 -18.38
C LEU A 1 0.67 1.76 -19.18
N ARG A 2 1.57 2.77 -19.13
CA ARG A 2 1.53 4.02 -19.96
C ARG A 2 1.17 3.83 -21.44
N ARG A 3 1.49 2.67 -22.03
CA ARG A 3 1.36 2.40 -23.48
C ARG A 3 0.50 1.18 -23.83
N PHE A 4 -0.22 0.60 -22.86
CA PHE A 4 -1.23 -0.45 -23.10
C PHE A 4 -2.51 0.16 -23.70
N TYR A 5 -2.38 0.78 -24.86
CA TYR A 5 -3.51 1.29 -25.63
C TYR A 5 -3.89 0.24 -26.68
N PHE A 6 -4.61 -0.81 -26.28
CA PHE A 6 -5.18 -1.77 -27.22
C PHE A 6 -6.71 -1.82 -27.16
N PHE A 7 -7.32 -1.43 -28.30
CA PHE A 7 -8.53 -1.93 -28.99
C PHE A 7 -9.74 -2.48 -28.22
N THR A 8 -9.93 -2.10 -26.97
CA THR A 8 -11.10 -2.53 -26.18
C THR A 8 -12.01 -1.35 -25.89
N SER A 9 -13.32 -1.59 -25.96
CA SER A 9 -14.35 -0.66 -25.48
C SER A 9 -14.07 -0.17 -24.06
N ASP A 10 -13.40 -1.00 -23.25
CA ASP A 10 -12.98 -0.69 -21.88
C ASP A 10 -12.01 0.49 -21.80
N MET A 11 -11.00 0.58 -22.68
CA MET A 11 -10.07 1.71 -22.68
C MET A 11 -10.72 3.00 -23.17
N ASN A 12 -11.65 2.94 -24.12
CA ASN A 12 -12.42 4.11 -24.54
C ASN A 12 -13.27 4.66 -23.39
N PHE A 13 -13.90 3.76 -22.63
CA PHE A 13 -14.62 4.14 -21.42
C PHE A 13 -13.69 4.80 -20.39
N ILE A 14 -12.53 4.21 -20.09
CA ILE A 14 -11.56 4.80 -19.16
C ILE A 14 -11.07 6.16 -19.65
N ASN A 15 -10.74 6.31 -20.92
CA ASN A 15 -10.30 7.60 -21.48
C ASN A 15 -11.39 8.68 -21.46
N SER A 16 -12.68 8.29 -21.42
CA SER A 16 -13.79 9.24 -21.26
C SER A 16 -13.93 9.77 -19.83
N LEU A 17 -13.38 9.08 -18.84
CA LEU A 17 -13.41 9.53 -17.46
C LEU A 17 -12.52 10.77 -17.30
N HIS A 18 -13.04 11.79 -16.61
CA HIS A 18 -12.27 12.98 -16.26
C HIS A 18 -11.27 12.65 -15.14
N PHE A 19 -10.04 12.34 -15.53
CA PHE A 19 -8.89 12.36 -14.64
C PHE A 19 -8.22 13.73 -14.71
N ASP A 20 -7.65 14.18 -13.59
CA ASP A 20 -6.76 15.34 -13.62
C ASP A 20 -5.58 15.02 -14.55
N LYS A 21 -5.37 15.87 -15.55
CA LYS A 21 -5.17 15.46 -16.95
C LYS A 21 -3.86 14.75 -17.33
N SER A 22 -2.96 14.43 -16.40
CA SER A 22 -1.61 13.97 -16.74
C SER A 22 -1.17 12.63 -16.16
N ASP A 23 -1.98 11.98 -15.32
CA ASP A 23 -1.51 10.76 -14.65
C ASP A 23 -1.98 9.48 -15.35
N GLU A 24 -1.13 8.98 -16.24
CA GLU A 24 -1.33 7.70 -16.93
C GLU A 24 -1.37 6.50 -15.97
N ASP A 25 -0.74 6.60 -14.78
CA ASP A 25 -0.78 5.53 -13.78
C ASP A 25 -2.16 5.46 -13.14
N TYR A 26 -2.83 6.60 -12.94
CA TYR A 26 -4.22 6.62 -12.49
C TYR A 26 -5.15 5.95 -13.50
N ARG A 27 -4.96 6.23 -14.80
CA ARG A 27 -5.75 5.59 -15.86
C ARG A 27 -5.51 4.09 -15.90
N GLY A 28 -4.25 3.66 -15.78
CA GLY A 28 -3.88 2.26 -15.68
C GLY A 28 -4.59 1.56 -14.50
N ARG A 29 -4.55 2.17 -13.30
CA ARG A 29 -5.24 1.62 -12.12
C ARG A 29 -6.76 1.59 -12.29
N ALA A 30 -7.36 2.66 -12.83
CA ALA A 30 -8.78 2.72 -13.10
C ALA A 30 -9.22 1.64 -14.09
N TRP A 31 -8.42 1.41 -15.13
CA TRP A 31 -8.66 0.33 -16.10
C TRP A 31 -8.61 -1.05 -15.45
N LEU A 32 -7.62 -1.34 -14.60
CA LEU A 32 -7.57 -2.62 -13.88
C LEU A 32 -8.78 -2.82 -12.97
N ARG A 33 -9.22 -1.77 -12.23
CA ARG A 33 -10.44 -1.82 -11.40
C ARG A 33 -11.69 -2.07 -12.24
N HIS A 34 -11.78 -1.45 -13.42
CA HIS A 34 -12.88 -1.66 -14.36
C HIS A 34 -12.93 -3.11 -14.86
N LEU A 35 -11.77 -3.69 -15.22
CA LEU A 35 -11.70 -5.09 -15.62
C LEU A 35 -12.13 -6.05 -14.51
N LEU A 36 -11.80 -5.74 -13.25
CA LEU A 36 -12.25 -6.52 -12.08
C LEU A 36 -13.76 -6.39 -11.86
N ASN A 37 -14.31 -5.17 -11.90
CA ASN A 37 -15.76 -4.94 -11.79
C ASN A 37 -16.54 -5.67 -12.90
N ALA A 38 -15.96 -5.78 -14.09
CA ALA A 38 -16.57 -6.44 -15.24
C ALA A 38 -16.31 -7.96 -15.31
N SER A 39 -15.60 -8.55 -14.35
CA SER A 39 -15.17 -9.97 -14.39
C SER A 39 -14.46 -10.35 -15.69
N ARG A 40 -13.63 -9.43 -16.20
CA ARG A 40 -12.86 -9.56 -17.45
C ARG A 40 -11.35 -9.46 -17.25
N PHE A 41 -10.89 -9.29 -16.02
CA PHE A 41 -9.46 -9.16 -15.70
C PHE A 41 -8.66 -10.35 -16.24
N TYR A 42 -9.03 -11.58 -15.86
CA TYR A 42 -8.27 -12.77 -16.21
C TYR A 42 -8.13 -12.97 -17.73
N ILE A 43 -9.25 -12.94 -18.45
CA ILE A 43 -9.26 -13.14 -19.90
C ILE A 43 -8.48 -12.04 -20.64
N THR A 44 -8.56 -10.80 -20.15
CA THR A 44 -7.84 -9.66 -20.75
C THR A 44 -6.34 -9.77 -20.52
N MET A 45 -5.91 -10.15 -19.31
CA MET A 45 -4.48 -10.37 -19.02
C MET A 45 -3.91 -11.53 -19.83
N LYS A 46 -4.64 -12.63 -20.00
CA LYS A 46 -4.24 -13.73 -20.88
C LYS A 46 -4.08 -13.29 -22.33
N LEU A 47 -5.05 -12.54 -22.86
CA LEU A 47 -4.97 -12.03 -24.23
C LEU A 47 -3.71 -11.18 -24.42
N ILE A 48 -3.44 -10.28 -23.48
CA ILE A 48 -2.24 -9.45 -23.47
C ILE A 48 -0.95 -10.28 -23.47
N ALA A 49 -0.85 -11.30 -22.60
CA ALA A 49 0.34 -12.12 -22.50
C ALA A 49 0.65 -12.88 -23.80
N THR A 50 -0.36 -13.19 -24.61
CA THR A 50 -0.18 -13.83 -25.93
C THR A 50 0.29 -12.88 -27.03
N GLN A 51 0.28 -11.56 -26.81
CA GLN A 51 0.73 -10.56 -27.79
C GLN A 51 2.24 -10.30 -27.64
N ARG A 52 3.06 -11.27 -28.03
CA ARG A 52 4.53 -11.24 -27.88
C ARG A 52 5.17 -9.97 -28.44
N ASP A 53 4.81 -9.59 -29.66
CA ASP A 53 5.29 -8.37 -30.31
C ASP A 53 5.06 -7.12 -29.45
N LEU A 54 3.97 -7.07 -28.69
CA LEU A 54 3.67 -5.93 -27.81
C LEU A 54 4.47 -5.97 -26.53
N ILE A 55 4.64 -7.17 -25.96
CA ILE A 55 5.42 -7.35 -24.75
C ILE A 55 6.88 -6.98 -25.00
N GLU A 56 7.48 -7.45 -26.09
CA GLU A 56 8.87 -7.16 -26.47
C GLU A 56 9.11 -5.66 -26.72
N ASN A 57 8.09 -4.94 -27.20
CA ASN A 57 8.17 -3.48 -27.38
C ASN A 57 8.08 -2.68 -26.07
N TRP A 58 7.63 -3.29 -24.96
CA TRP A 58 7.28 -2.57 -23.73
C TRP A 58 8.02 -3.03 -22.49
N TYR A 59 8.63 -4.21 -22.53
CA TYR A 59 9.31 -4.82 -21.41
C TYR A 59 10.70 -5.25 -21.85
N ASP A 60 11.66 -5.05 -20.96
CA ASP A 60 13.01 -5.57 -21.15
C ASP A 60 13.00 -7.11 -21.08
N GLU A 61 14.00 -7.76 -21.67
CA GLU A 61 14.15 -9.24 -21.70
C GLU A 61 14.22 -9.86 -20.29
N GLU A 62 14.58 -9.09 -19.26
CA GLU A 62 14.61 -9.56 -17.86
C GLU A 62 13.23 -9.48 -17.16
N SER A 63 12.20 -8.97 -17.85
CA SER A 63 10.86 -8.83 -17.30
C SER A 63 10.16 -10.18 -17.13
N VAL A 64 9.36 -10.29 -16.07
CA VAL A 64 8.45 -11.44 -15.84
C VAL A 64 7.47 -11.65 -17.01
N PHE A 65 7.22 -10.61 -17.80
CA PHE A 65 6.35 -10.70 -18.98
C PHE A 65 7.06 -11.28 -20.21
N ASP A 66 8.40 -11.25 -20.27
CA ASP A 66 9.15 -11.79 -21.40
C ASP A 66 9.23 -13.32 -21.38
N ASP A 67 9.22 -13.96 -20.22
CA ASP A 67 9.00 -15.41 -20.14
C ASP A 67 7.49 -15.71 -20.18
N LEU A 68 7.00 -16.22 -21.32
CA LEU A 68 5.58 -16.53 -21.52
C LEU A 68 5.06 -17.55 -20.49
N ASP A 69 5.85 -18.56 -20.14
CA ASP A 69 5.43 -19.61 -19.21
C ASP A 69 5.30 -19.06 -17.79
N ILE A 70 6.27 -18.24 -17.34
CA ILE A 70 6.20 -17.56 -16.05
C ILE A 70 5.03 -16.57 -16.04
N CYS A 71 4.87 -15.78 -17.10
CA CYS A 71 3.79 -14.80 -17.24
C CYS A 71 2.41 -15.47 -17.15
N MET A 72 2.21 -16.57 -17.89
CA MET A 72 0.95 -17.31 -17.90
C MET A 72 0.66 -17.97 -16.55
N ARG A 73 1.67 -18.53 -15.88
CA ARG A 73 1.52 -19.04 -14.51
C ARG A 73 1.09 -17.95 -13.53
N LEU A 74 1.68 -16.76 -13.62
CA LEU A 74 1.31 -15.63 -12.79
C LEU A 74 -0.14 -15.21 -13.02
N ILE A 75 -0.58 -15.16 -14.29
CA ILE A 75 -1.97 -14.83 -14.64
C ILE A 75 -2.94 -15.92 -14.15
N ASP A 76 -2.57 -17.19 -14.25
CA ASP A 76 -3.38 -18.31 -13.75
C ASP A 76 -3.55 -18.28 -12.22
N CYS A 77 -2.55 -17.82 -11.47
CA CYS A 77 -2.70 -17.55 -10.03
C CYS A 77 -3.76 -16.47 -9.72
N LEU A 78 -4.07 -15.59 -10.67
CA LEU A 78 -5.07 -14.54 -10.53
C LEU A 78 -6.47 -14.96 -11.03
N SER A 79 -6.60 -16.17 -11.61
CA SER A 79 -7.90 -16.70 -12.05
C SER A 79 -9.00 -16.71 -10.98
N PRO A 80 -8.72 -16.93 -9.67
CA PRO A 80 -9.78 -16.90 -8.64
C PRO A 80 -10.43 -15.53 -8.49
N LEU A 81 -9.78 -14.43 -8.90
CA LEU A 81 -10.40 -13.11 -8.88
C LEU A 81 -11.62 -13.04 -9.83
N ASN A 82 -11.67 -13.88 -10.86
CA ASN A 82 -12.77 -13.84 -11.83
C ASN A 82 -14.09 -14.41 -11.29
N THR A 83 -14.06 -15.14 -10.17
CA THR A 83 -15.26 -15.68 -9.50
C THR A 83 -15.83 -14.72 -8.46
N LEU A 84 -15.10 -13.66 -8.13
CA LEU A 84 -15.51 -12.64 -7.19
C LEU A 84 -16.25 -11.50 -7.90
N SER A 85 -17.23 -10.92 -7.22
CA SER A 85 -17.91 -9.71 -7.68
C SER A 85 -17.27 -8.49 -7.01
N PHE A 86 -16.87 -7.51 -7.82
CA PHE A 86 -16.21 -6.29 -7.36
C PHE A 86 -17.06 -5.06 -7.64
N GLN A 87 -17.01 -4.09 -6.72
CA GLN A 87 -17.58 -2.76 -6.88
C GLN A 87 -16.55 -1.71 -6.50
N LEU A 88 -15.49 -1.61 -7.30
CA LEU A 88 -14.36 -0.72 -7.08
C LEU A 88 -14.63 0.65 -7.70
N VAL A 89 -14.30 1.71 -6.98
CA VAL A 89 -14.39 3.09 -7.48
C VAL A 89 -13.28 3.35 -8.50
N LEU A 90 -13.64 3.85 -9.68
CA LEU A 90 -12.70 4.05 -10.78
C LEU A 90 -11.93 5.37 -10.67
N GLN A 91 -12.55 6.42 -10.13
CA GLN A 91 -11.92 7.70 -9.84
C GLN A 91 -11.42 7.69 -8.40
N GLU A 92 -10.15 8.03 -8.17
CA GLU A 92 -9.72 8.24 -6.78
C GLU A 92 -10.54 9.41 -6.21
N PRO A 93 -11.16 9.24 -5.03
CA PRO A 93 -11.88 10.34 -4.42
C PRO A 93 -10.91 11.50 -4.25
N VAL A 94 -11.34 12.71 -4.61
CA VAL A 94 -10.61 13.93 -4.25
C VAL A 94 -10.50 13.92 -2.74
N VAL A 95 -9.36 13.47 -2.22
CA VAL A 95 -9.08 13.53 -0.80
C VAL A 95 -8.96 15.03 -0.51
N TYR A 96 -10.04 15.64 -0.04
CA TYR A 96 -9.91 16.91 0.69
C TYR A 96 -8.97 16.60 1.83
N ARG A 97 -7.71 17.00 1.68
CA ARG A 97 -6.69 16.87 2.69
C ARG A 97 -7.20 17.71 3.87
N ILE A 98 -7.88 17.08 4.82
CA ILE A 98 -8.26 17.73 6.07
C ILE A 98 -6.93 18.02 6.74
N SER A 99 -6.44 19.25 6.53
CA SER A 99 -5.44 19.85 7.40
C SER A 99 -6.09 19.87 8.77
N LEU A 100 -5.83 18.84 9.58
CA LEU A 100 -5.95 18.92 11.03
C LEU A 100 -4.98 20.02 11.48
N ARG A 101 -5.36 21.30 11.30
CA ARG A 101 -4.80 22.37 12.13
C ARG A 101 -5.12 21.90 13.53
N GLN A 102 -4.10 21.48 14.26
CA GLN A 102 -4.18 21.19 15.67
C GLN A 102 -4.88 22.38 16.33
N ARG A 103 -6.19 22.28 16.54
CA ARG A 103 -6.82 23.02 17.61
C ARG A 103 -6.18 22.43 18.85
N LYS A 104 -5.14 23.09 19.37
CA LYS A 104 -4.77 22.98 20.77
C LYS A 104 -6.09 23.17 21.52
N ILE A 105 -6.69 22.08 21.96
CA ILE A 105 -7.79 22.13 22.90
C ILE A 105 -7.17 22.75 24.13
N HIS A 106 -7.40 24.04 24.32
CA HIS A 106 -7.10 24.70 25.57
C HIS A 106 -8.09 24.11 26.57
N VAL A 107 -7.67 23.07 27.27
CA VAL A 107 -8.42 22.53 28.40
C VAL A 107 -8.30 23.58 29.50
N GLY A 108 -9.19 24.57 29.46
CA GLY A 108 -9.40 25.49 30.58
C GLY A 108 -9.87 24.69 31.81
N PRO A 109 -9.52 25.13 33.03
CA PRO A 109 -9.85 24.42 34.25
C PRO A 109 -11.37 24.33 34.39
N ARG A 110 -11.89 23.10 34.36
CA ARG A 110 -13.30 22.80 34.59
C ARG A 110 -13.57 22.98 36.09
N GLU A 111 -14.27 24.05 36.45
CA GLU A 111 -14.66 24.30 37.83
C GLU A 111 -15.41 23.10 38.42
N SER A 112 -14.96 22.76 39.61
CA SER A 112 -15.38 21.64 40.45
C SER A 112 -16.67 22.02 41.18
N LYS A 113 -17.78 21.34 40.86
CA LYS A 113 -18.87 21.13 41.81
C LYS A 113 -19.35 19.69 41.69
N ASN A 114 -19.51 19.07 42.85
CA ASN A 114 -19.98 17.71 43.12
C ASN A 114 -18.87 16.66 43.25
N GLN A 115 -18.22 16.66 44.43
CA GLN A 115 -17.87 15.39 45.09
C GLN A 115 -19.17 14.66 45.46
N PRO A 116 -19.18 13.32 45.41
CA PRO A 116 -19.10 12.62 46.68
C PRO A 116 -18.16 11.41 46.69
N VAL A 117 -17.41 11.34 47.79
CA VAL A 117 -17.09 10.17 48.63
C VAL A 117 -16.46 8.93 47.96
N GLN A 118 -15.18 8.74 48.28
CA GLN A 118 -14.39 7.52 48.11
C GLN A 118 -14.97 6.32 48.88
N PRO A 119 -14.83 5.11 48.31
CA PRO A 119 -14.43 3.95 49.09
C PRO A 119 -12.91 3.73 48.95
N LYS A 120 -12.21 3.70 50.09
CA LYS A 120 -10.80 3.30 50.17
C LYS A 120 -10.69 1.82 49.80
N SER A 121 -10.14 1.53 48.62
CA SER A 121 -9.68 0.20 48.25
C SER A 121 -8.24 -0.01 48.77
N PRO A 122 -7.98 -1.03 49.61
CA PRO A 122 -6.68 -1.30 50.25
C PRO A 122 -5.75 -2.17 49.36
N LEU A 123 -5.73 -1.95 48.05
CA LEU A 123 -4.85 -2.68 47.12
C LEU A 123 -3.95 -1.76 46.28
N ALA A 124 -3.70 -0.56 46.80
CA ALA A 124 -2.75 0.42 46.25
C ALA A 124 -1.52 0.61 47.16
N GLN A 125 -1.03 -0.46 47.78
CA GLN A 125 0.25 -0.47 48.51
C GLN A 125 1.03 -1.76 48.24
N ALA A 126 1.36 -2.03 46.97
CA ALA A 126 2.31 -3.10 46.66
C ALA A 126 3.02 -2.96 45.29
N ARG A 127 3.26 -1.74 44.76
CA ARG A 127 4.11 -1.56 43.56
C ARG A 127 4.97 -0.28 43.56
N SER A 128 5.33 0.24 44.73
CA SER A 128 6.49 1.13 44.89
C SER A 128 7.74 0.27 45.14
N ALA A 129 8.21 -0.41 44.09
CA ALA A 129 9.54 -1.02 44.10
C ALA A 129 10.05 -1.17 42.67
N MET A 130 11.20 -0.54 42.40
CA MET A 130 12.17 -0.88 41.35
C MET A 130 11.89 -0.41 39.91
N LYS A 131 12.24 0.85 39.63
CA LYS A 131 12.75 1.30 38.33
C LYS A 131 13.96 2.20 38.55
N GLY A 132 15.15 1.74 38.15
CA GLY A 132 16.34 2.59 38.12
C GLY A 132 17.65 1.81 37.99
N ASN A 133 17.96 1.35 36.76
CA ASN A 133 19.28 1.39 36.11
C ASN A 133 19.40 0.30 35.03
N LYS A 134 19.02 0.64 33.80
CA LYS A 134 19.55 -0.02 32.61
C LYS A 134 20.85 0.68 32.25
N GLN A 135 21.98 0.10 32.65
CA GLN A 135 23.25 0.33 31.99
C GLN A 135 23.21 -0.40 30.64
N SER A 136 23.39 0.35 29.56
CA SER A 136 23.62 -0.20 28.23
C SER A 136 25.04 -0.79 28.18
N PRO A 137 25.23 -2.05 27.76
CA PRO A 137 26.56 -2.62 27.59
C PRO A 137 27.23 -2.04 26.34
N ARG A 138 28.47 -1.56 26.48
CA ARG A 138 29.37 -1.20 25.37
C ARG A 138 29.60 -2.44 24.50
N LEU A 139 29.32 -2.32 23.21
CA LEU A 139 29.85 -3.25 22.21
C LEU A 139 31.38 -3.10 22.18
N TYR A 140 32.10 -4.20 22.37
CA TYR A 140 33.52 -4.29 22.09
C TYR A 140 33.71 -4.32 20.57
N GLU A 141 34.49 -3.39 20.04
CA GLU A 141 35.04 -3.52 18.70
C GLU A 141 36.27 -4.46 18.77
N PRO A 142 36.41 -5.41 17.84
CA PRO A 142 37.58 -6.29 17.78
C PRO A 142 38.83 -5.51 17.33
N PRO A 143 40.02 -5.81 17.90
CA PRO A 143 41.26 -5.14 17.54
C PRO A 143 41.70 -5.51 16.12
N ALA A 144 42.16 -4.50 15.38
CA ALA A 144 42.74 -4.67 14.05
C ALA A 144 44.07 -5.45 14.12
N PRO A 145 44.38 -6.30 13.13
CA PRO A 145 45.61 -7.08 13.08
C PRO A 145 46.83 -6.19 12.83
N THR A 146 47.80 -6.24 13.75
CA THR A 146 49.12 -5.62 13.59
C THR A 146 50.00 -6.48 12.69
N SER A 147 50.47 -5.91 11.59
CA SER A 147 51.56 -6.45 10.78
C SER A 147 52.91 -6.28 11.50
N PRO A 148 53.84 -7.25 11.39
CA PRO A 148 55.15 -7.18 12.03
C PRO A 148 56.12 -6.27 11.26
N PRO A 149 57.04 -5.56 11.96
CA PRO A 149 58.12 -4.81 11.32
C PRO A 149 59.32 -5.74 11.00
N PRO A 150 60.23 -5.32 10.11
CA PRO A 150 61.44 -6.07 9.74
C PRO A 150 62.46 -6.19 10.88
#